data_AF-A0A2A6DXQ9-F1
#
_entry.id   AF-A0A2A6DXQ9-F1
#
_cell.length_a   1.000
_cell.length_b   1.000
_cell.length_c   1.000
_cell.angle_alpha   90.00
_cell.angle_beta   90.00
_cell.angle_gamma   90.00
#
_symmetry.space_group_name_H-M   'P 1'
#
loop_
_entity.id
_entity.type
_entity.pdbx_description
1 polymer ?
#
loop_
_entity_poly.entity_id
_entity_poly.type
_entity_poly.pdbx_seq_one_letter_code
_entity_poly.pdbx_strand_id
1 'polypeptide(L)'
;MTSRSQSVSLGQLLLLLLGDMAALFLFAAVGRSEHGMAFSVRETWLAAWPFMAAWIPAGVATGLYRARAFNRSYGEAIGRACLAALIAVPLALALRWLAYGKTPFTTFAVASLVFVAAFASAWRLLFSFAARRLRAY
;
A
#
# COMPACT_ATOMS: atom_id res chain seq x y z
N MET A 1 9.78 -27.88 -18.49
CA MET A 1 9.66 -26.71 -17.58
C MET A 1 8.31 -26.77 -16.89
N THR A 2 8.24 -27.33 -15.69
CA THR A 2 6.99 -27.61 -14.98
C THR A 2 6.45 -26.38 -14.27
N SER A 3 5.20 -26.04 -14.59
CA SER A 3 4.32 -25.04 -13.95
C SER A 3 4.11 -25.31 -12.45
N ARG A 4 5.13 -25.04 -11.62
CA ARG A 4 5.00 -25.05 -10.15
C ARG A 4 4.39 -23.72 -9.68
N SER A 5 3.06 -23.69 -9.66
CA SER A 5 2.17 -22.76 -8.94
C SER A 5 2.52 -21.26 -9.02
N GLN A 6 1.92 -20.60 -10.02
CA GLN A 6 1.72 -19.15 -10.02
C GLN A 6 0.55 -18.70 -9.12
N SER A 7 -0.07 -19.62 -8.38
CA SER A 7 -1.21 -19.34 -7.51
C SER A 7 -0.76 -18.74 -6.18
N VAL A 8 -1.45 -17.68 -5.76
CA VAL A 8 -1.30 -17.08 -4.42
C VAL A 8 -2.33 -17.77 -3.52
N SER A 9 -1.89 -18.29 -2.37
CA SER A 9 -2.83 -18.86 -1.40
C SER A 9 -3.71 -17.77 -0.78
N LEU A 10 -4.90 -18.13 -0.30
CA LEU A 10 -5.79 -17.18 0.38
C LEU A 10 -5.11 -16.52 1.59
N GLY A 11 -4.37 -17.28 2.40
CA GLY A 11 -3.62 -16.75 3.53
C GLY A 11 -2.57 -15.72 3.13
N GLN A 12 -1.82 -15.96 2.05
CA GLN A 12 -0.87 -14.99 1.50
C GLN A 12 -1.55 -13.72 1.00
N LEU A 13 -2.69 -13.87 0.32
CA LEU A 13 -3.46 -12.74 -0.19
C LEU A 13 -4.00 -11.89 0.97
N LEU A 14 -4.60 -12.51 1.97
CA LEU A 14 -5.12 -11.83 3.15
C LEU A 14 -4.01 -11.12 3.93
N LEU A 15 -2.87 -11.79 4.15
CA LEU A 15 -1.74 -11.18 4.84
C LEU A 15 -1.19 -9.97 4.07
N LEU A 16 -1.04 -10.08 2.74
CA LEU A 16 -0.63 -8.96 1.89
C LEU A 16 -1.58 -7.78 2.01
N LEU A 17 -2.89 -8.03 1.87
CA LEU A 17 -3.91 -7.01 1.92
C LEU A 17 -3.96 -6.33 3.30
N LEU A 18 -3.99 -7.11 4.37
CA LEU A 18 -4.02 -6.57 5.74
C LEU A 18 -2.76 -5.75 6.06
N GLY A 19 -1.59 -6.21 5.60
CA GLY A 19 -0.37 -5.45 5.77
C GLY A 19 -0.31 -4.18 4.93
N ASP A 20 -0.91 -4.15 3.74
CA ASP A 20 -1.10 -2.90 2.99
C ASP A 20 -2.01 -1.93 3.76
N MET A 21 -3.15 -2.43 4.30
CA MET A 21 -4.05 -1.60 5.10
C MET A 21 -3.32 -1.04 6.33
N ALA A 22 -2.54 -1.87 7.03
CA ALA A 22 -1.74 -1.43 8.17
C ALA A 22 -0.69 -0.38 7.76
N ALA A 23 0.01 -0.57 6.65
CA ALA A 23 1.00 0.38 6.14
C ALA A 23 0.37 1.75 5.80
N LEU A 24 -0.81 1.75 5.17
CA LEU A 24 -1.55 2.98 4.86
C LEU A 24 -2.13 3.65 6.10
N PHE A 25 -2.56 2.87 7.09
CA PHE A 25 -2.97 3.41 8.39
C PHE A 25 -1.80 4.07 9.11
N LEU A 26 -0.62 3.43 9.11
CA LEU A 26 0.61 3.97 9.71
C LEU A 26 1.06 5.24 9.01
N PHE A 27 1.00 5.29 7.67
CA PHE A 27 1.22 6.54 6.93
C PHE A 27 0.35 7.68 7.45
N ALA A 28 -0.96 7.44 7.60
CA ALA A 28 -1.89 8.45 8.11
C ALA A 28 -1.61 8.80 9.58
N ALA A 29 -1.27 7.82 10.41
CA ALA A 29 -0.96 8.02 11.83
C ALA A 29 0.29 8.88 12.02
N VAL A 30 1.37 8.54 11.31
CA VAL A 30 2.64 9.27 11.34
C VAL A 30 2.44 10.67 10.77
N GLY A 31 1.79 10.81 9.61
CA GLY A 31 1.50 12.12 9.03
C GLY A 31 0.69 13.01 9.98
N ARG A 32 -0.23 12.43 10.77
CA ARG A 32 -0.95 13.20 11.78
C ARG A 32 -0.06 13.64 12.94
N SER A 33 0.79 12.75 13.43
CA SER A 33 1.76 13.03 14.51
C SER A 33 2.73 14.15 14.12
N GLU A 34 3.25 14.13 12.89
CA GLU A 34 4.15 15.18 12.38
C GLU A 34 3.50 16.56 12.31
N HIS A 35 2.16 16.61 12.22
CA HIS A 35 1.40 17.86 12.29
C HIS A 35 0.99 18.24 13.73
N GLY A 36 1.55 17.59 14.75
CA GLY A 36 1.28 17.88 16.17
C GLY A 36 -0.15 17.48 16.62
N MET A 37 -0.86 16.67 15.84
CA MET A 37 -2.19 16.21 16.20
C MET A 37 -2.12 15.05 17.19
N ALA A 38 -2.98 15.08 18.20
CA ALA A 38 -3.13 13.96 19.13
C ALA A 38 -3.52 12.66 18.41
N PHE A 39 -3.01 11.54 18.93
CA PHE A 39 -3.36 10.22 18.44
C PHE A 39 -4.86 9.96 18.64
N SER A 40 -5.54 9.57 17.56
CA SER A 40 -6.94 9.19 17.56
C SER A 40 -7.17 8.17 16.46
N VAL A 41 -7.68 6.98 16.83
CA VAL A 41 -7.96 5.90 15.88
C VAL A 41 -9.01 6.35 14.86
N ARG A 42 -10.07 7.02 15.32
CA ARG A 42 -11.15 7.53 14.45
C ARG A 42 -10.61 8.52 13.42
N GLU A 43 -9.85 9.52 13.86
CA GLU A 43 -9.34 10.56 12.96
C GLU A 43 -8.25 10.03 12.03
N THR A 44 -7.47 9.04 12.48
CA THR A 44 -6.51 8.33 11.63
C THR A 44 -7.23 7.51 10.57
N TRP A 45 -8.30 6.82 10.92
CA TRP A 45 -9.15 6.10 9.97
C TRP A 45 -9.75 7.04 8.93
N LEU A 46 -10.31 8.18 9.33
CA LEU A 46 -10.86 9.19 8.43
C LEU A 46 -9.81 9.74 7.44
N ALA A 47 -8.54 9.80 7.86
CA ALA A 47 -7.44 10.19 6.98
C ALA A 47 -6.96 9.04 6.07
N ALA A 48 -7.00 7.78 6.54
CA ALA A 48 -6.43 6.63 5.84
C ALA A 48 -7.39 5.99 4.82
N TRP A 49 -8.70 5.95 5.09
CA TRP A 49 -9.63 5.17 4.27
C TRP A 49 -9.67 5.54 2.78
N PRO A 50 -9.49 6.81 2.33
CA PRO A 50 -9.48 7.12 0.90
C PRO A 50 -8.29 6.44 0.20
N PHE A 51 -7.14 6.36 0.89
CA PHE A 51 -5.95 5.67 0.38
C PHE A 51 -6.13 4.16 0.37
N MET A 52 -6.70 3.59 1.44
CA MET A 52 -7.01 2.16 1.51
C MET A 52 -8.00 1.73 0.41
N ALA A 53 -9.06 2.51 0.22
CA ALA A 53 -10.07 2.25 -0.79
C ALA A 53 -9.49 2.34 -2.21
N ALA A 54 -8.63 3.33 -2.47
CA ALA A 54 -7.96 3.48 -3.77
C ALA A 54 -6.85 2.45 -4.02
N TRP A 55 -6.22 1.94 -2.96
CA TRP A 55 -5.10 1.01 -3.06
C TRP A 55 -5.51 -0.34 -3.65
N ILE A 56 -6.68 -0.85 -3.28
CA ILE A 56 -7.16 -2.16 -3.75
C ILE A 56 -7.26 -2.21 -5.29
N PRO A 57 -8.05 -1.34 -5.97
CA PRO A 57 -8.14 -1.36 -7.42
C PRO A 57 -6.80 -1.03 -8.10
N ALA A 58 -6.01 -0.10 -7.55
CA ALA A 58 -4.67 0.19 -8.06
C ALA A 58 -3.74 -1.03 -7.99
N GLY A 59 -3.79 -1.77 -6.89
CA GLY A 59 -3.03 -3.00 -6.68
C GLY A 59 -3.45 -4.11 -7.65
N VAL A 60 -4.75 -4.24 -7.92
CA VAL A 60 -5.25 -5.19 -8.93
C VAL A 60 -4.75 -4.80 -10.32
N ALA A 61 -4.92 -3.54 -10.72
CA ALA A 61 -4.52 -3.03 -12.04
C ALA A 61 -3.01 -3.19 -12.29
N THR A 62 -2.19 -3.04 -11.26
CA THR A 62 -0.74 -3.16 -11.34
C THR A 62 -0.23 -4.58 -11.12
N GLY A 63 -1.11 -5.55 -10.85
CA GLY A 63 -0.72 -6.94 -10.59
C GLY A 63 0.02 -7.14 -9.25
N LEU A 64 -0.15 -6.21 -8.31
CA LEU A 64 0.50 -6.17 -7.00
C LEU A 64 0.19 -7.40 -6.13
N TYR A 65 -0.95 -8.06 -6.37
CA TYR A 65 -1.38 -9.27 -5.66
C TYR A 65 -1.06 -10.58 -6.38
N ARG A 66 -0.30 -10.52 -7.49
CA ARG A 66 0.14 -11.73 -8.22
C ARG A 66 1.40 -12.32 -7.58
N ALA A 67 1.57 -13.63 -7.65
CA ALA A 67 2.73 -14.33 -7.06
C ALA A 67 4.08 -13.75 -7.54
N ARG A 68 4.15 -13.34 -8.81
CA ARG A 68 5.36 -12.71 -9.39
C ARG A 68 5.77 -11.44 -8.64
N ALA A 69 4.82 -10.66 -8.13
CA ALA A 69 5.08 -9.36 -7.50
C ALA A 69 5.93 -9.49 -6.22
N PHE A 70 5.97 -10.64 -5.56
CA PHE A 70 6.74 -10.82 -4.32
C PHE A 70 7.70 -12.01 -4.33
N ASN A 71 7.58 -12.94 -5.28
CA ASN A 71 8.48 -14.10 -5.37
C ASN A 71 9.67 -13.90 -6.34
N ARG A 72 9.59 -12.97 -7.30
CA ARG A 72 10.63 -12.82 -8.34
C ARG A 72 11.89 -12.15 -7.80
N SER A 73 11.76 -10.96 -7.22
CA SER A 73 12.86 -10.21 -6.64
C SER A 73 12.32 -9.12 -5.71
N TYR A 74 13.17 -8.59 -4.83
CA TYR A 74 12.83 -7.44 -3.99
C TYR A 74 12.53 -6.19 -4.84
N GLY A 75 13.25 -6.00 -5.95
CA GLY A 75 13.01 -4.90 -6.88
C GLY A 75 11.64 -4.95 -7.55
N GLU A 76 11.13 -6.13 -7.93
CA GLU A 76 9.77 -6.28 -8.45
C GLU A 76 8.73 -5.93 -7.36
N ALA A 77 8.98 -6.33 -6.10
CA ALA A 77 8.07 -6.02 -4.98
C ALA A 77 7.96 -4.52 -4.72
N ILE A 78 9.09 -3.81 -4.69
CA ILE A 78 9.13 -2.34 -4.58
C ILE A 78 8.49 -1.70 -5.81
N GLY A 79 8.90 -2.09 -7.01
CA GLY A 79 8.45 -1.47 -8.26
C GLY A 79 6.94 -1.55 -8.44
N ARG A 80 6.32 -2.69 -8.07
CA ARG A 80 4.86 -2.85 -8.09
C ARG A 80 4.17 -1.97 -7.05
N ALA A 81 4.72 -1.84 -5.84
CA ALA A 81 4.19 -0.93 -4.82
C ALA A 81 4.26 0.54 -5.29
N CYS A 82 5.38 0.97 -5.86
CA CYS A 82 5.52 2.32 -6.41
C CYS A 82 4.53 2.58 -7.56
N LEU A 83 4.36 1.62 -8.48
CA LEU A 83 3.40 1.73 -9.56
C LEU A 83 1.95 1.80 -9.05
N ALA A 84 1.62 0.99 -8.03
CA ALA A 84 0.32 1.06 -7.38
C ALA A 84 0.10 2.42 -6.69
N ALA A 85 1.12 2.97 -6.01
CA ALA A 85 1.05 4.28 -5.37
C ALA A 85 0.79 5.41 -6.38
N LEU A 86 1.41 5.35 -7.57
CA LEU A 86 1.18 6.32 -8.65
C LEU A 86 -0.28 6.39 -9.11
N ILE A 87 -1.03 5.30 -8.99
CA ILE A 87 -2.46 5.26 -9.32
C ILE A 87 -3.33 5.53 -8.08
N ALA A 88 -3.01 4.88 -6.96
CA ALA A 88 -3.78 4.95 -5.74
C ALA A 88 -3.81 6.35 -5.14
N VAL A 89 -2.69 7.08 -5.16
CA VAL A 89 -2.60 8.39 -4.50
C VAL A 89 -3.48 9.43 -5.21
N PRO A 90 -3.42 9.62 -6.55
CA PRO A 90 -4.36 10.49 -7.24
C PRO A 90 -5.83 10.13 -6.98
N LEU A 91 -6.16 8.84 -7.03
CA LEU A 91 -7.52 8.37 -6.74
C LEU A 91 -7.94 8.66 -5.29
N ALA A 92 -7.05 8.45 -4.33
CA ALA A 92 -7.29 8.74 -2.92
C ALA A 92 -7.51 10.24 -2.67
N LEU A 93 -6.73 11.10 -3.33
CA LEU A 93 -6.90 12.55 -3.25
C LEU A 93 -8.23 13.00 -3.85
N ALA A 94 -8.64 12.40 -4.98
CA ALA A 94 -9.96 12.64 -5.56
C ALA A 94 -11.09 12.20 -4.62
N LEU A 95 -11.00 11.00 -4.03
CA LEU A 95 -11.95 10.51 -3.03
C LEU A 95 -12.00 11.44 -1.80
N ARG A 96 -10.85 11.91 -1.33
CA ARG A 96 -10.75 12.83 -0.20
C ARG A 96 -11.39 14.18 -0.50
N TRP A 97 -11.24 14.68 -1.73
CA TRP A 97 -11.90 15.90 -2.18
C TRP A 97 -13.42 15.72 -2.22
N LEU A 98 -13.91 14.62 -2.79
CA LEU A 98 -15.34 14.33 -2.85
C LEU A 98 -15.96 14.12 -1.45
N ALA A 99 -15.25 13.45 -0.55
CA ALA A 99 -15.76 13.13 0.78
C ALA A 99 -15.70 14.31 1.77
N TYR A 100 -14.71 15.20 1.63
CA TYR A 100 -14.40 16.20 2.66
C TYR A 100 -14.20 17.63 2.13
N GLY A 101 -14.33 17.87 0.82
CA GLY A 101 -14.07 19.17 0.21
C GLY A 101 -12.61 19.63 0.26
N LYS A 102 -11.66 18.75 0.63
CA LYS A 102 -10.23 19.09 0.74
C LYS A 102 -9.57 19.00 -0.63
N THR A 103 -9.26 20.15 -1.24
CA THR A 103 -8.74 20.20 -2.61
C THR A 103 -7.34 19.57 -2.76
N PRO A 104 -7.04 18.89 -3.88
CA PRO A 104 -5.82 18.07 -4.03
C PRO A 104 -4.47 18.80 -4.14
N PHE A 105 -4.44 20.13 -4.24
CA PHE A 105 -3.32 20.84 -4.87
C PHE A 105 -2.35 21.50 -3.89
N THR A 106 -1.70 20.70 -3.04
CA THR A 106 -0.64 21.18 -2.14
C THR A 106 0.53 20.19 -2.07
N THR A 107 1.61 20.59 -1.40
CA THR A 107 2.73 19.76 -0.93
C THR A 107 2.30 18.41 -0.36
N PHE A 108 1.07 18.32 0.17
CA PHE A 108 0.45 17.07 0.63
C PHE A 108 0.38 15.98 -0.45
N ALA A 109 0.14 16.31 -1.72
CA ALA A 109 0.05 15.31 -2.78
C ALA A 109 1.40 14.63 -3.02
N VAL A 110 2.47 15.42 -3.08
CA VAL A 110 3.85 14.93 -3.24
C VAL A 110 4.28 14.13 -2.01
N ALA A 111 4.04 14.67 -0.80
CA ALA A 111 4.33 13.97 0.44
C ALA A 111 3.57 12.64 0.52
N SER A 112 2.27 12.64 0.22
CA SER A 112 1.46 11.41 0.21
C SER A 112 2.01 10.39 -0.76
N LEU A 113 2.41 10.79 -1.97
CA LEU A 113 2.98 9.87 -2.94
C LEU A 113 4.27 9.22 -2.42
N VAL A 114 5.19 10.03 -1.92
CA VAL A 114 6.49 9.57 -1.41
C VAL A 114 6.31 8.65 -0.21
N PHE A 115 5.53 9.06 0.78
CA PHE A 115 5.36 8.26 2.00
C PHE A 115 4.51 7.02 1.77
N VAL A 116 3.41 7.08 1.00
CA VAL A 116 2.64 5.87 0.66
C VAL A 116 3.52 4.86 -0.07
N ALA A 117 4.32 5.31 -1.06
CA ALA A 117 5.26 4.42 -1.74
C ALA A 117 6.30 3.83 -0.78
N ALA A 118 6.82 4.61 0.17
CA ALA A 118 7.81 4.15 1.15
C ALA A 118 7.23 3.12 2.13
N PHE A 119 6.10 3.42 2.79
CA PHE A 119 5.44 2.51 3.73
C PHE A 119 4.99 1.21 3.04
N ALA A 120 4.38 1.32 1.86
CA ALA A 120 3.99 0.15 1.09
C ALA A 120 5.21 -0.68 0.66
N SER A 121 6.27 -0.05 0.17
CA SER A 121 7.50 -0.75 -0.24
C SER A 121 8.16 -1.47 0.93
N ALA A 122 8.21 -0.86 2.11
CA ALA A 122 8.73 -1.49 3.32
C ALA A 122 7.95 -2.77 3.65
N TRP A 123 6.61 -2.71 3.62
CA TRP A 123 5.77 -3.90 3.79
C TRP A 123 6.04 -4.95 2.71
N ARG A 124 6.15 -4.54 1.45
CA ARG A 124 6.40 -5.46 0.33
C ARG A 124 7.76 -6.16 0.43
N LEU A 125 8.77 -5.47 0.92
CA LEU A 125 10.07 -6.07 1.20
C LEU A 125 9.98 -7.11 2.31
N LEU A 126 9.33 -6.79 3.43
CA LEU A 126 9.15 -7.72 4.55
C LEU A 126 8.38 -8.97 4.11
N PHE A 127 7.28 -8.79 3.39
CA PHE A 127 6.49 -9.91 2.87
C PHE A 127 7.27 -10.75 1.87
N SER A 128 7.96 -10.11 0.90
CA SER A 128 8.79 -10.82 -0.08
C SER A 128 9.91 -11.62 0.59
N PHE A 129 10.57 -11.04 1.59
CA PHE A 129 11.59 -11.72 2.38
C PHE A 129 11.03 -12.96 3.08
N ALA A 130 9.92 -12.83 3.81
CA ALA A 130 9.29 -13.94 4.51
C ALA A 130 8.81 -15.03 3.52
N ALA A 131 8.12 -14.65 2.45
CA ALA A 131 7.59 -15.58 1.45
C ALA A 131 8.70 -16.36 0.73
N ARG A 132 9.86 -15.73 0.49
CA ARG A 132 11.02 -16.37 -0.14
C ARG A 132 11.76 -17.29 0.83
N ARG A 133 11.87 -16.92 2.11
CA ARG A 133 12.49 -17.79 3.14
C ARG A 133 11.67 -19.04 3.42
N LEU A 134 10.35 -18.91 3.53
CA LEU A 134 9.46 -20.05 3.80
C LEU A 134 9.33 -21.04 2.62
N ARG A 135 9.81 -20.67 1.42
CA ARG A 135 9.92 -21.56 0.25
C ARG A 135 11.28 -22.24 0.12
N ALA A 136 12.30 -21.77 0.86
CA ALA A 136 13.66 -22.29 0.82
C ALA A 136 13.86 -23.49 1.78
N TYR A 137 12.87 -23.77 2.62
CA TYR A 137 12.74 -24.97 3.45
C TYR A 137 11.56 -25.79 2.93
#